data_AF-A0A939UQ85-F1
#
_entry.id   AF-A0A939UQ85-F1
#
_cell.length_a   1.000
_cell.length_b   1.000
_cell.length_c   1.000
_cell.angle_alpha   90.00
_cell.angle_beta   90.00
_cell.angle_gamma   90.00
#
_symmetry.space_group_name_H-M   'P 1'
#
loop_
_entity.id
_entity.type
_entity.pdbx_description
1 polymer ?
#
loop_
_entity_poly.entity_id
_entity_poly.type
_entity_poly.pdbx_seq_one_letter_code
_entity_poly.pdbx_strand_id
1 'polypeptide(L)'
;MLSYIKRKLIGIAARSIPRKVRHNFLVDLSATVITGVGLGFFTPYYAMLARDEFQAGEFLLGLLTAGGYAGSIIALFSGGFVKSGREKHWFAWSNLLARLLIVAAACSGAGLSYCAAVFLMSLVISVFSPQYSILIQKIYPVEYRGRLMG
;
A
#
# COMPACT_ATOMS: atom_id res chain seq x y z
N MET A 1 32.53 -1.13 15.17
CA MET A 1 32.11 0.11 14.48
C MET A 1 30.63 0.11 14.08
N LEU A 2 30.11 -0.94 13.43
CA LEU A 2 28.69 -1.11 13.05
C LEU A 2 27.66 -1.00 14.21
N SER A 3 27.99 -1.52 15.39
CA SER A 3 27.11 -1.46 16.59
C SER A 3 26.89 -0.03 17.12
N TYR A 4 27.89 0.85 16.96
CA TYR A 4 27.84 2.23 17.44
C TYR A 4 26.97 3.12 16.52
N ILE A 5 27.07 2.92 15.21
CA ILE A 5 26.26 3.61 14.21
C ILE A 5 24.79 3.22 14.37
N LYS A 6 24.49 1.92 14.58
CA LYS A 6 23.13 1.44 14.85
C LYS A 6 22.54 2.10 16.11
N ARG A 7 23.28 2.14 17.23
CA ARG A 7 22.82 2.79 18.47
C ARG A 7 22.64 4.31 18.34
N LYS A 8 23.49 4.98 17.55
CA LYS A 8 23.40 6.44 17.35
C LYS A 8 22.22 6.82 16.44
N LEU A 9 21.99 6.08 15.35
CA LEU A 9 20.81 6.27 14.48
C LEU A 9 19.51 5.96 15.22
N ILE A 10 19.47 4.84 15.95
CA ILE A 10 18.30 4.46 16.76
C ILE A 10 18.09 5.45 17.91
N GLY A 11 19.17 5.96 18.53
CA GLY A 11 19.12 6.93 19.63
C GLY A 11 18.69 8.34 19.21
N ILE A 12 19.05 8.78 18.01
CA ILE A 12 18.60 10.07 17.44
C ILE A 12 17.13 9.99 17.04
N ALA A 13 16.72 8.91 16.36
CA ALA A 13 15.31 8.67 16.03
C ALA A 13 14.45 8.49 17.28
N ALA A 14 14.93 7.79 18.31
CA ALA A 14 14.17 7.58 19.54
C ALA A 14 14.04 8.82 20.44
N ARG A 15 14.91 9.83 20.30
CA ARG A 15 14.82 11.10 21.03
C ARG A 15 13.94 12.13 20.32
N SER A 16 13.74 12.04 19.01
CA SER A 16 12.88 12.96 18.25
C SER A 16 11.40 12.59 18.28
N ILE A 17 11.05 11.35 18.66
CA ILE A 17 9.67 10.85 18.66
C ILE A 17 9.06 11.01 20.07
N PRO A 18 7.97 11.78 20.24
CA PRO A 18 7.29 11.93 21.51
C PRO A 18 6.76 10.59 22.04
N ARG A 19 6.90 10.35 23.36
CA ARG A 19 6.45 9.09 24.00
C ARG A 19 4.99 8.75 23.71
N LYS A 20 4.13 9.76 23.56
CA LYS A 20 2.69 9.60 23.28
C LYS A 20 2.39 8.97 21.91
N VAL A 21 3.23 9.21 20.90
CA VAL A 21 3.01 8.71 19.52
C VAL A 21 3.96 7.56 19.15
N ARG A 22 4.92 7.23 20.01
CA ARG A 22 5.98 6.27 19.73
C ARG A 22 5.46 4.87 19.40
N HIS A 23 4.45 4.39 20.11
CA HIS A 23 3.88 3.06 19.85
C HIS A 23 3.25 3.01 18.45
N ASN A 24 2.37 3.97 18.15
CA ASN A 24 1.72 4.08 16.84
C ASN A 24 2.75 4.22 15.72
N PHE A 25 3.78 5.05 15.92
CA PHE A 25 4.88 5.23 14.98
C PHE A 25 5.65 3.93 14.71
N LEU A 26 5.99 3.16 15.75
CA LEU A 26 6.73 1.91 15.56
C LEU A 26 5.88 0.85 14.85
N VAL A 27 4.59 0.76 15.16
CA VAL A 27 3.66 -0.15 14.49
C VAL A 27 3.52 0.24 13.02
N ASP A 28 3.29 1.53 12.75
CA ASP A 28 3.16 2.08 11.41
C ASP A 28 4.44 1.86 10.59
N LEU A 29 5.60 2.21 11.15
CA LEU A 29 6.91 1.96 10.54
C LEU A 29 7.10 0.48 10.20
N SER A 30 6.76 -0.43 11.11
CA SER A 30 6.88 -1.87 10.84
C SER A 30 5.96 -2.31 9.70
N ALA A 31 4.72 -1.79 9.66
CA ALA A 31 3.78 -2.07 8.58
C ALA A 31 4.26 -1.51 7.24
N THR A 32 4.80 -0.30 7.23
CA THR A 32 5.38 0.33 6.03
C THR A 32 6.60 -0.45 5.53
N VAL A 33 7.48 -0.91 6.41
CA VAL A 33 8.65 -1.72 6.02
C VAL A 33 8.22 -3.05 5.42
N ILE A 34 7.30 -3.78 6.08
CA ILE A 34 6.78 -5.05 5.57
C ILE A 34 6.09 -4.85 4.21
N THR A 35 5.26 -3.82 4.10
CA THR A 35 4.54 -3.50 2.87
C THR A 35 5.50 -3.09 1.75
N GLY A 36 6.49 -2.24 2.05
CA GLY A 36 7.48 -1.78 1.09
C GLY A 36 8.35 -2.92 0.57
N VAL A 37 8.79 -3.82 1.46
CA VAL A 37 9.50 -5.04 1.05
C VAL A 37 8.59 -5.91 0.18
N GLY A 38 7.35 -6.20 0.61
CA GLY A 38 6.41 -6.97 -0.20
C GLY A 38 6.20 -6.37 -1.59
N LEU A 39 5.90 -5.07 -1.68
CA LEU A 39 5.69 -4.40 -2.95
C LEU A 39 6.95 -4.40 -3.82
N GLY A 40 8.13 -4.17 -3.25
CA GLY A 40 9.39 -4.19 -4.00
C GLY A 40 9.71 -5.56 -4.57
N PHE A 41 9.36 -6.63 -3.86
CA PHE A 41 9.58 -8.00 -4.32
C PHE A 41 8.51 -8.52 -5.27
N PHE A 42 7.23 -8.17 -5.11
CA PHE A 42 6.16 -8.77 -5.91
C PHE A 42 5.78 -7.95 -7.14
N THR A 43 5.70 -6.62 -7.00
CA THR A 43 5.17 -5.74 -8.07
C THR A 43 5.86 -5.88 -9.42
N PRO A 44 7.21 -5.90 -9.54
CA PRO A 44 7.85 -6.04 -10.85
C PRO A 44 7.57 -7.38 -11.52
N TYR A 45 7.25 -8.43 -10.75
CA TYR A 45 7.01 -9.77 -11.29
C TYR A 45 5.58 -9.96 -11.80
N TYR A 46 4.63 -9.08 -11.49
CA TYR A 46 3.26 -9.26 -11.99
C TYR A 46 3.19 -9.21 -13.52
N ALA A 47 3.86 -8.22 -14.13
CA ALA A 47 3.92 -8.09 -15.58
C ALA A 47 4.76 -9.22 -16.21
N MET A 48 5.85 -9.63 -15.54
CA MET A 48 6.68 -10.74 -15.98
C MET A 48 5.89 -12.06 -16.00
N LEU A 49 5.20 -12.40 -14.92
CA LEU A 49 4.36 -13.61 -14.85
C LEU A 49 3.22 -13.58 -15.87
N ALA A 50 2.55 -12.43 -16.02
CA ALA A 50 1.51 -12.28 -17.04
C ALA A 50 2.04 -12.58 -18.45
N ARG A 51 3.24 -12.10 -18.77
CA ARG A 51 3.87 -12.30 -20.08
C ARG A 51 4.42 -13.72 -20.26
N ASP A 52 5.24 -14.19 -19.34
CA ASP A 52 6.06 -15.38 -19.53
C ASP A 52 5.29 -16.67 -19.23
N GLU A 53 4.53 -16.71 -18.14
CA GLU A 53 3.78 -17.90 -17.74
C GLU A 53 2.42 -17.98 -18.44
N PHE A 54 1.73 -16.85 -18.55
CA PHE A 54 0.37 -16.81 -19.08
C PHE A 54 0.27 -16.36 -20.54
N GLN A 55 1.39 -16.02 -21.17
CA GLN A 55 1.45 -15.59 -22.58
C GLN A 55 0.45 -14.47 -22.88
N ALA A 56 0.24 -13.57 -21.91
CA ALA A 56 -0.74 -12.51 -22.03
C ALA A 56 -0.35 -11.54 -23.15
N GLY A 57 -1.32 -11.25 -24.03
CA GLY A 57 -1.13 -10.28 -25.10
C GLY A 57 -0.89 -8.86 -24.59
N GLU A 58 -0.36 -8.01 -25.47
CA GLU A 58 0.03 -6.62 -25.17
C GLU A 58 -1.10 -5.80 -24.55
N PHE A 59 -2.34 -6.03 -25.00
CA PHE A 59 -3.51 -5.37 -24.45
C PHE A 59 -3.72 -5.68 -22.96
N LEU A 60 -3.55 -6.93 -22.54
CA LEU A 60 -3.74 -7.35 -21.15
C LEU A 60 -2.61 -6.83 -20.25
N LEU A 61 -1.38 -6.77 -20.77
CA LEU A 61 -0.26 -6.15 -20.06
C LEU A 61 -0.46 -4.65 -19.89
N GLY A 62 -0.96 -3.97 -20.92
CA GLY A 62 -1.35 -2.55 -20.85
C GLY A 62 -2.49 -2.32 -19.85
N LEU A 63 -3.49 -3.20 -19.83
CA LEU A 63 -4.59 -3.12 -18.87
C LEU A 63 -4.07 -3.29 -17.44
N LEU A 64 -3.21 -4.29 -17.19
CA LEU A 64 -2.62 -4.58 -15.88
C LEU A 64 -1.90 -3.35 -15.31
N THR A 65 -1.08 -2.66 -16.11
CA THR A 65 -0.35 -1.45 -15.67
C THR A 65 -1.27 -0.24 -15.50
N ALA A 66 -2.36 -0.15 -16.27
CA ALA A 66 -3.34 0.92 -16.17
C ALA A 66 -4.16 0.88 -14.87
N GLY A 67 -4.25 -0.26 -14.18
CA GLY A 67 -5.11 -0.44 -13.00
C GLY A 67 -4.87 0.57 -11.88
N GLY A 68 -3.60 0.85 -11.57
CA GLY A 68 -3.26 1.84 -10.55
C GLY A 68 -3.71 3.25 -10.91
N TYR A 69 -3.56 3.66 -12.18
CA TYR A 69 -3.96 4.97 -12.66
C TYR A 69 -5.48 5.13 -12.75
N ALA A 70 -6.16 4.11 -13.26
CA ALA A 70 -7.63 4.06 -13.29
C ALA A 70 -8.20 4.19 -11.88
N GLY A 71 -7.64 3.46 -10.92
CA GLY A 71 -8.03 3.56 -9.51
C GLY A 71 -7.79 4.97 -8.93
N SER A 72 -6.70 5.64 -9.27
CA SER A 72 -6.42 7.00 -8.82
C SER A 72 -7.40 8.04 -9.39
N ILE A 73 -7.87 7.87 -10.62
CA ILE A 73 -8.92 8.72 -11.21
C ILE A 73 -10.24 8.50 -10.44
N ILE A 74 -10.60 7.25 -10.18
CA ILE A 74 -11.80 6.90 -9.40
C ILE A 74 -11.68 7.40 -7.95
N ALA A 75 -10.48 7.46 -7.39
CA ALA A 75 -10.22 7.96 -6.05
C ALA A 75 -10.70 9.41 -5.86
N LEU A 76 -10.71 10.23 -6.91
CA LEU A 76 -11.24 11.61 -6.87
C LEU A 76 -12.72 11.64 -6.46
N PHE A 77 -13.50 10.64 -6.90
CA PHE A 77 -14.92 10.50 -6.57
C PHE A 77 -15.15 9.81 -5.22
N SER A 78 -14.11 9.15 -4.67
CA SER A 78 -14.18 8.45 -3.39
C SER A 78 -14.29 9.38 -2.16
N GLY A 79 -14.23 10.70 -2.36
CA GLY A 79 -14.37 11.71 -1.30
C GLY A 79 -15.67 11.60 -0.48
N GLY A 80 -16.69 10.90 -0.97
CA GLY A 80 -17.88 10.52 -0.19
C GLY A 80 -17.57 9.55 0.97
N PHE A 81 -16.67 8.59 0.77
CA PHE A 81 -16.28 7.60 1.79
C PHE A 81 -15.46 8.22 2.92
N VAL A 82 -14.72 9.30 2.61
CA VAL A 82 -13.89 10.08 3.54
C VAL A 82 -14.71 10.74 4.64
N LYS A 83 -15.97 11.12 4.39
CA LYS A 83 -16.82 11.80 5.38
C LYS A 83 -17.50 10.85 6.37
N SER A 84 -17.37 9.53 6.18
CA SER A 84 -18.13 8.53 6.95
C SER A 84 -17.59 8.26 8.36
N GLY A 85 -16.41 8.79 8.74
CA GLY A 85 -15.77 8.52 10.03
C GLY A 85 -15.27 7.08 10.19
N ARG A 86 -15.37 6.25 9.13
CA ARG A 86 -14.97 4.84 9.12
C ARG A 86 -13.68 4.60 8.32
N GLU A 87 -12.79 5.59 8.26
CA GLU A 87 -11.61 5.56 7.38
C GLU A 87 -10.69 4.37 7.68
N LYS A 88 -10.52 4.04 8.97
CA LYS A 88 -9.78 2.85 9.41
C LYS A 88 -10.37 1.56 8.82
N HIS A 89 -11.69 1.41 8.83
CA HIS A 89 -12.37 0.22 8.33
C HIS A 89 -12.22 0.11 6.82
N TRP A 90 -12.46 1.21 6.09
CA TRP A 90 -12.30 1.22 4.64
C TRP A 90 -10.87 0.92 4.19
N PHE A 91 -9.88 1.49 4.87
CA PHE A 91 -8.47 1.17 4.61
C PHE A 91 -8.15 -0.30 4.92
N ALA A 92 -8.64 -0.84 6.04
CA ALA A 92 -8.41 -2.25 6.37
C ALA A 92 -9.08 -3.20 5.36
N TRP A 93 -10.32 -2.92 4.98
CA TRP A 93 -11.07 -3.72 4.00
C TRP A 93 -10.47 -3.66 2.61
N SER A 94 -10.06 -2.48 2.14
CA SER A 94 -9.39 -2.35 0.84
C SER A 94 -8.09 -3.14 0.83
N ASN A 95 -7.34 -3.07 1.93
CA ASN A 95 -6.11 -3.82 2.04
C ASN A 95 -6.40 -5.33 2.03
N LEU A 96 -7.33 -5.81 2.85
CA LEU A 96 -7.72 -7.22 2.88
C LEU A 96 -8.18 -7.71 1.51
N LEU A 97 -9.07 -6.97 0.85
CA LEU A 97 -9.59 -7.32 -0.48
C LEU A 97 -8.46 -7.41 -1.52
N ALA A 98 -7.51 -6.49 -1.50
CA ALA A 98 -6.35 -6.54 -2.38
C ALA A 98 -5.50 -7.81 -2.14
N ARG A 99 -5.33 -8.26 -0.89
CA ARG A 99 -4.59 -9.50 -0.60
C ARG A 99 -5.40 -10.75 -0.97
N LEU A 100 -6.72 -10.70 -0.89
CA LEU A 100 -7.55 -11.79 -1.41
C LEU A 100 -7.45 -11.88 -2.94
N LEU A 101 -7.42 -10.74 -3.63
CA LEU A 101 -7.25 -10.68 -5.08
C LEU A 101 -5.89 -11.19 -5.53
N ILE A 102 -4.80 -10.91 -4.81
CA ILE A 102 -3.48 -11.45 -5.17
C ILE A 102 -3.40 -12.97 -4.97
N VAL A 103 -4.02 -13.49 -3.92
CA VAL A 103 -4.12 -14.94 -3.70
C VAL A 103 -4.98 -15.58 -4.79
N ALA A 104 -6.09 -14.94 -5.17
CA ALA A 104 -6.91 -15.38 -6.30
C ALA A 104 -6.14 -15.36 -7.63
N ALA A 105 -5.28 -14.37 -7.86
CA ALA A 105 -4.39 -14.31 -9.02
C ALA A 105 -3.41 -15.49 -9.02
N ALA A 106 -2.82 -15.83 -7.87
CA ALA A 106 -1.92 -16.97 -7.75
C ALA A 106 -2.59 -18.32 -8.06
N CYS A 107 -3.89 -18.46 -7.78
CA CYS A 107 -4.68 -19.66 -8.08
C CYS A 107 -5.27 -19.67 -9.51
N SER A 108 -5.01 -18.63 -10.31
CA SER A 108 -5.62 -18.51 -11.64
C SER A 108 -4.88 -19.36 -12.68
N GLY A 109 -5.63 -20.14 -13.47
CA GLY A 109 -5.08 -21.00 -14.52
C GLY A 109 -5.03 -20.36 -15.91
N ALA A 110 -5.56 -19.14 -16.06
CA ALA A 110 -5.64 -18.44 -17.34
C ALA A 110 -5.14 -16.99 -17.22
N GLY A 111 -4.46 -16.51 -18.27
CA GLY A 111 -3.89 -15.16 -18.29
C GLY A 111 -4.90 -14.04 -18.12
N LEU A 112 -6.11 -14.19 -18.66
CA LEU A 112 -7.17 -13.20 -18.49
C LEU A 112 -7.57 -13.05 -17.00
N SER A 113 -7.77 -14.18 -16.30
CA SER A 113 -8.13 -14.17 -14.87
C SER A 113 -7.00 -13.63 -14.00
N TYR A 114 -5.75 -13.95 -14.33
CA TYR A 114 -4.57 -13.40 -13.66
C TYR A 114 -4.53 -11.88 -13.80
N CYS A 115 -4.56 -11.38 -15.04
CA CYS A 115 -4.47 -9.96 -15.33
C CYS A 115 -5.64 -9.17 -14.74
N ALA A 116 -6.86 -9.72 -14.80
CA ALA A 116 -8.03 -9.10 -14.18
C ALA A 116 -7.90 -9.00 -12.65
N ALA A 117 -7.41 -10.05 -11.98
CA ALA A 117 -7.23 -10.04 -10.54
C ALA A 117 -6.17 -9.01 -10.10
N VAL A 118 -5.03 -8.94 -10.79
CA VAL A 118 -3.96 -7.96 -10.52
C VAL A 118 -4.43 -6.53 -10.83
N PHE A 119 -5.18 -6.34 -11.92
CA PHE A 119 -5.79 -5.06 -12.27
C PHE A 119 -6.74 -4.59 -11.16
N LEU A 120 -7.67 -5.44 -10.73
CA LEU A 120 -8.62 -5.12 -9.67
C LEU A 120 -7.92 -4.86 -8.33
N MET A 121 -6.88 -5.63 -8.01
CA MET A 121 -6.06 -5.39 -6.82
C MET A 121 -5.48 -3.97 -6.84
N SER A 122 -4.86 -3.61 -7.96
CA SER A 122 -4.21 -2.30 -8.13
C SER A 122 -5.24 -1.17 -8.08
N LEU A 123 -6.40 -1.38 -8.72
CA LEU A 123 -7.53 -0.45 -8.69
C LEU A 123 -8.02 -0.22 -7.26
N VAL A 124 -8.30 -1.28 -6.50
CA VAL A 124 -8.78 -1.20 -5.12
C VAL A 124 -7.77 -0.45 -4.24
N ILE A 125 -6.48 -0.79 -4.32
CA ILE A 125 -5.46 -0.09 -3.52
C ILE A 125 -5.45 1.40 -3.84
N SER A 126 -5.45 1.78 -5.13
CA SER A 126 -5.39 3.18 -5.55
C SER A 126 -6.63 3.97 -5.14
N VAL A 127 -7.83 3.40 -5.31
CA VAL A 127 -9.10 4.05 -4.93
C VAL A 127 -9.12 4.40 -3.45
N PHE A 128 -8.55 3.53 -2.61
CA PHE A 128 -8.55 3.70 -1.16
C PHE A 128 -7.27 4.33 -0.59
N SER A 129 -6.39 4.85 -1.45
CA SER A 129 -5.18 5.55 -1.01
C SER A 129 -5.45 6.83 -0.20
N PRO A 130 -6.50 7.65 -0.47
CA PRO A 130 -6.74 8.88 0.30
C PRO A 130 -7.09 8.64 1.77
N GLN A 131 -7.77 7.53 2.08
CA GLN A 131 -8.20 7.20 3.45
C GLN A 131 -7.01 6.99 4.39
N TYR A 132 -5.88 6.46 3.88
CA TYR A 132 -4.64 6.34 4.64
C TYR A 132 -4.14 7.73 5.08
N SER A 133 -4.05 8.68 4.16
CA SER A 133 -3.61 10.04 4.47
C SER A 133 -4.47 10.67 5.56
N ILE A 134 -5.79 10.53 5.50
CA ILE A 134 -6.71 11.04 6.53
C ILE A 134 -6.53 10.31 7.85
N LEU A 135 -6.35 8.99 7.84
CA LEU A 135 -6.11 8.19 9.03
C LEU A 135 -4.83 8.65 9.75
N ILE A 136 -3.76 8.88 9.00
CA ILE A 136 -2.50 9.44 9.51
C ILE A 136 -2.73 10.84 10.12
N GLN A 137 -3.56 11.67 9.50
CA GLN A 137 -3.92 12.97 10.05
C GLN A 137 -4.70 12.87 11.38
N LYS A 138 -5.46 11.79 11.60
CA LYS A 138 -6.15 11.55 12.89
C LYS A 138 -5.24 10.97 13.96
N ILE A 139 -4.26 10.14 13.58
CA ILE A 139 -3.35 9.45 14.51
C ILE A 139 -2.24 10.38 15.01
N TYR A 140 -1.70 11.24 14.15
CA TYR A 140 -0.54 12.06 14.45
C TYR A 140 -0.89 13.54 14.65
N PRO A 141 -0.52 14.15 15.79
CA PRO A 141 -0.68 15.59 16.02
C PRO A 141 0.05 16.42 14.98
N VAL A 142 -0.50 17.60 14.66
CA VAL A 142 0.03 18.47 13.59
C VAL A 142 1.48 18.89 13.87
N GLU A 143 1.84 19.08 15.14
CA GLU A 143 3.15 19.54 15.60
C GLU A 143 4.28 18.55 15.28
N TYR A 144 3.96 17.25 15.21
CA TYR A 144 4.94 16.19 14.98
C TYR A 144 4.80 15.54 13.60
N ARG A 145 3.66 15.71 12.93
CA ARG A 145 3.35 15.01 11.67
C ARG A 145 4.39 15.26 10.58
N GLY A 146 4.78 16.51 10.34
CA GLY A 146 5.76 16.85 9.30
C GLY A 146 7.15 16.26 9.55
N ARG A 147 7.52 16.05 10.82
CA ARG A 147 8.80 15.42 11.18
C ARG A 147 8.77 13.88 11.15
N LEU A 148 7.58 13.29 11.32
CA LEU A 148 7.40 11.83 11.37
C LEU A 148 7.04 11.23 10.00
N MET A 149 6.46 12.02 9.10
CA MET A 149 5.98 11.60 7.78
C MET A 149 6.82 12.12 6.60
N GLY A 150 7.83 12.94 6.87
CA GLY A 150 8.77 13.49 5.89
C GLY A 150 10.02 12.64 5.72
#